data_AF-B7FHL3-F1
#
_entry.id   AF-B7FHL3-F1
#
_cell.length_a   1.000
_cell.length_b   1.000
_cell.length_c   1.000
_cell.angle_alpha   90.00
_cell.angle_beta   90.00
_cell.angle_gamma   90.00
#
_symmetry.space_group_name_H-M   'P 1'
#
loop_
_entity.id
_entity.type
_entity.pdbx_description
1 polymer ?
#
loop_
_entity_poly.entity_id
_entity_poly.type
_entity_poly.pdbx_seq_one_letter_code
_entity_poly.pdbx_strand_id
1 'polypeptide(L)'
;MAAGEDIAMSGLKSLSGQSCDTWKEGMERNQSQVDVLQEKVNEIKASIQGSEEDSKKELEVLWRRVKTTATLLTYLKSKARIMAIPHLAHTSCGIKKLDGVGVVDKDGVPLSDWSRNVDLSSFDEEDAESWIGISRHQGLLDEQDAVYLGEILNSVQMVTDVMEALVKRVLLAESDTALEEEKVS
;
A
#
# COMPACT_ATOMS: atom_id res chain seq x y z
N MET A 1 28.90 58.50 -75.44
CA MET A 1 28.80 58.46 -73.96
C MET A 1 28.01 57.23 -73.60
N ALA A 2 28.61 56.19 -73.00
CA ALA A 2 27.90 54.94 -72.64
C ALA A 2 28.65 54.09 -71.59
N ALA A 3 29.42 54.70 -70.67
CA ALA A 3 30.24 53.97 -69.70
C ALA A 3 29.89 54.26 -68.23
N GLY A 4 28.98 55.19 -67.95
CA GLY A 4 28.62 55.62 -66.58
C GLY A 4 27.41 54.90 -65.98
N GLU A 5 26.49 54.39 -66.80
CA GLU A 5 25.23 53.78 -66.33
C GLU A 5 25.41 52.33 -65.91
N ASP A 6 26.35 51.60 -66.51
CA ASP A 6 26.54 50.16 -66.28
C ASP A 6 27.21 49.85 -64.92
N ILE A 7 28.07 50.77 -64.44
CA ILE A 7 28.74 50.66 -63.13
C ILE A 7 27.74 50.92 -61.98
N ALA A 8 26.84 51.90 -62.15
CA ALA A 8 25.80 52.21 -61.17
C ALA A 8 24.72 51.11 -61.10
N MET A 9 24.34 50.55 -62.25
CA MET A 9 23.40 49.42 -62.32
C MET A 9 23.97 48.14 -61.71
N SER A 10 25.28 47.92 -61.85
CA SER A 10 26.00 46.79 -61.24
C SER A 10 26.10 46.91 -59.72
N GLY A 11 26.38 48.12 -59.19
CA GLY A 11 26.39 48.38 -57.75
C GLY A 11 25.03 48.16 -57.08
N LEU A 12 23.95 48.65 -57.70
CA LEU A 12 22.57 48.46 -57.24
C LEU A 12 22.12 47.00 -57.25
N LYS A 13 22.51 46.21 -58.27
CA LYS A 13 22.27 44.76 -58.30
C LYS A 13 23.06 44.02 -57.23
N SER A 14 24.29 44.42 -56.93
CA SER A 14 25.10 43.79 -55.87
C SER A 14 24.52 44.02 -54.47
N LEU A 15 24.07 45.25 -54.17
CA LEU A 15 23.40 45.58 -52.90
C LEU A 15 22.05 44.86 -52.76
N SER A 16 21.28 44.76 -53.85
CA SER A 16 20.00 44.04 -53.87
C SER A 16 20.18 42.54 -53.69
N GLY A 17 21.21 41.93 -54.29
CA GLY A 17 21.56 40.51 -54.09
C GLY A 17 21.98 40.24 -52.65
N GLN A 18 22.85 41.08 -52.09
CA GLN A 18 23.32 40.98 -50.71
C GLN A 18 22.19 41.11 -49.67
N SER A 19 21.20 41.97 -49.93
CA SER A 19 20.00 42.12 -49.10
C SER A 19 19.08 40.88 -49.16
N CYS A 20 19.00 40.24 -50.34
CA CYS A 20 18.21 39.02 -50.52
C CYS A 20 18.85 37.81 -49.83
N ASP A 21 20.18 37.66 -49.96
CA ASP A 21 20.93 36.57 -49.32
C ASP A 21 20.91 36.67 -47.79
N THR A 22 21.03 37.87 -47.23
CA THR A 22 20.93 38.10 -45.77
C THR A 22 19.53 37.82 -45.22
N TRP A 23 18.47 38.14 -45.98
CA TRP A 23 17.10 37.76 -45.63
C TRP A 23 16.89 36.24 -45.63
N LYS A 24 17.44 35.55 -46.62
CA LYS A 24 17.36 34.09 -46.75
C LYS A 24 18.08 33.39 -45.59
N GLU A 25 19.31 33.80 -45.28
CA GLU A 25 20.07 33.26 -44.15
C GLU A 25 19.37 33.54 -42.80
N GLY A 26 18.73 34.70 -42.66
CA GLY A 26 17.89 35.03 -41.51
C GLY A 26 16.67 34.12 -41.34
N MET A 27 15.97 33.81 -42.44
CA MET A 27 14.85 32.86 -42.46
C MET A 27 15.32 31.44 -42.12
N GLU A 28 16.44 30.99 -42.68
CA GLU A 28 17.02 29.66 -42.39
C GLU A 28 17.44 29.55 -40.91
N ARG A 29 18.08 30.58 -40.36
CA ARG A 29 18.42 30.66 -38.93
C ARG A 29 17.17 30.64 -38.05
N ASN A 30 16.13 31.39 -38.39
CA ASN A 30 14.88 31.39 -37.65
C ASN A 30 14.18 30.03 -37.71
N GLN A 31 14.17 29.39 -38.88
CA GLN A 31 13.60 28.04 -39.04
C GLN A 31 14.35 27.04 -38.17
N SER A 32 15.69 27.06 -38.17
CA SER A 32 16.50 26.17 -37.31
C SER A 32 16.22 26.38 -35.81
N GLN A 33 15.97 27.62 -35.37
CA GLN A 33 15.58 27.90 -33.99
C GLN A 33 14.18 27.37 -33.66
N VAL A 34 13.23 27.52 -34.59
CA VAL A 34 11.88 26.96 -34.46
C VAL A 34 11.93 25.44 -34.36
N ASP A 35 12.75 24.78 -35.19
CA ASP A 35 12.90 23.33 -35.19
C ASP A 35 13.49 22.83 -33.86
N VAL A 36 14.52 23.51 -33.33
CA VAL A 36 15.09 23.21 -32.00
C VAL A 36 14.08 23.43 -30.88
N LEU A 37 13.30 24.51 -30.94
CA LEU A 37 12.25 24.78 -29.95
C LEU A 37 11.14 23.73 -30.02
N GLN A 38 10.75 23.29 -31.23
CA GLN A 38 9.75 22.26 -31.43
C GLN A 38 10.21 20.90 -30.86
N GLU A 39 11.50 20.56 -31.04
CA GLU A 39 12.09 19.37 -30.44
C GLU A 39 12.04 19.43 -28.90
N LYS A 40 12.44 20.55 -28.29
CA LYS A 40 12.36 20.74 -26.83
C LYS A 40 10.93 20.68 -26.30
N VAL A 41 9.96 21.24 -27.03
CA VAL A 41 8.54 21.16 -26.66
C VAL A 41 8.07 19.71 -26.69
N ASN A 42 8.48 18.92 -27.69
CA ASN A 42 8.14 17.51 -27.78
C ASN A 42 8.77 16.69 -26.66
N GLU A 43 10.03 16.97 -26.29
CA GLU A 43 10.73 16.34 -25.17
C GLU A 43 10.02 16.61 -23.83
N ILE A 44 9.69 17.88 -23.54
CA ILE A 44 8.95 18.26 -22.33
C ILE A 44 7.57 17.61 -22.30
N LYS A 45 6.88 17.56 -23.44
CA LYS A 45 5.57 16.90 -23.53
C LYS A 45 5.68 15.41 -23.22
N ALA A 46 6.71 14.73 -23.72
CA ALA A 46 6.97 13.32 -23.42
C ALA A 46 7.31 13.11 -21.94
N SER A 47 8.13 13.99 -21.35
CA SER A 47 8.48 13.89 -19.93
C SER A 47 7.28 14.09 -19.00
N ILE A 48 6.41 15.06 -19.31
CA ILE A 48 5.17 15.30 -18.55
C ILE A 48 4.24 14.08 -18.64
N GLN A 49 4.06 13.53 -19.85
CA GLN A 49 3.17 12.39 -20.05
C GLN A 49 3.67 11.12 -19.36
N GLY A 50 4.99 10.87 -19.37
CA GLY A 50 5.59 9.77 -18.63
C GLY A 50 5.42 9.95 -17.11
N SER A 51 5.70 11.14 -16.60
CA SER A 51 5.56 11.46 -15.17
C SER A 51 4.12 11.34 -14.67
N GLU A 52 3.12 11.69 -15.48
CA GLU A 52 1.71 11.54 -15.12
C GLU A 52 1.29 10.07 -15.01
N GLU A 53 1.78 9.21 -15.90
CA GLU A 53 1.47 7.78 -15.85
C GLU A 53 2.06 7.10 -14.63
N ASP A 54 3.31 7.42 -14.27
CA ASP A 54 3.98 6.84 -13.11
C ASP A 54 3.31 7.28 -11.79
N SER A 55 2.98 8.57 -11.66
CA SER A 55 2.27 9.08 -10.48
C SER A 55 0.86 8.47 -10.30
N LYS A 56 0.16 8.14 -11.40
CA LYS A 56 -1.13 7.43 -11.34
C LYS A 56 -0.98 6.01 -10.81
N LYS A 57 0.04 5.28 -11.25
CA LYS A 57 0.32 3.91 -10.76
C LYS A 57 0.68 3.91 -9.27
N GLU A 58 1.52 4.84 -8.82
CA GLU A 58 1.85 5.00 -7.40
C GLU A 58 0.60 5.30 -6.56
N LEU A 59 -0.27 6.18 -7.06
CA LEU A 59 -1.53 6.50 -6.40
C LEU A 59 -2.46 5.27 -6.30
N GLU A 60 -2.54 4.46 -7.34
CA GLU A 60 -3.35 3.23 -7.33
C GLU A 60 -2.82 2.20 -6.32
N VAL A 61 -1.50 2.03 -6.25
CA VAL A 61 -0.83 1.21 -5.22
C VAL A 61 -1.19 1.69 -3.81
N LEU A 62 -0.99 2.98 -3.53
CA LEU A 62 -1.29 3.56 -2.23
C LEU A 62 -2.78 3.40 -1.87
N TRP A 63 -3.68 3.63 -2.82
CA TRP A 63 -5.11 3.46 -2.62
C TRP A 63 -5.47 2.02 -2.22
N ARG A 64 -4.90 1.02 -2.91
CA ARG A 64 -5.08 -0.40 -2.56
C ARG A 64 -4.58 -0.68 -1.14
N ARG A 65 -3.38 -0.22 -0.78
CA ARG A 65 -2.79 -0.41 0.56
C ARG A 65 -3.64 0.22 1.66
N VAL A 66 -4.10 1.46 1.45
CA VAL A 66 -4.98 2.17 2.39
C VAL A 66 -6.29 1.42 2.57
N LYS A 67 -6.92 0.94 1.49
CA LYS A 67 -8.18 0.19 1.55
C LYS A 67 -8.03 -1.12 2.31
N THR A 68 -6.95 -1.86 2.04
CA THR A 68 -6.63 -3.10 2.78
C THR A 68 -6.42 -2.81 4.26
N THR A 69 -5.58 -1.83 4.61
CA THR A 69 -5.31 -1.45 6.00
C THR A 69 -6.56 -1.03 6.74
N ALA A 70 -7.41 -0.21 6.10
CA ALA A 70 -8.69 0.20 6.69
C ALA A 70 -9.62 -0.99 6.98
N THR A 71 -9.62 -1.99 6.10
CA THR A 71 -10.39 -3.22 6.28
C THR A 71 -9.85 -4.03 7.46
N LEU A 72 -8.53 -4.20 7.55
CA LEU A 72 -7.86 -4.93 8.63
C LEU A 72 -8.02 -4.24 9.99
N LEU A 73 -7.92 -2.91 10.03
CA LEU A 73 -8.20 -2.13 11.25
C LEU A 73 -9.66 -2.29 11.70
N THR A 74 -10.59 -2.35 10.75
CA THR A 74 -12.00 -2.60 11.05
C THR A 74 -12.20 -4.01 11.62
N TYR A 75 -11.52 -5.01 11.06
CA TYR A 75 -11.49 -6.37 11.59
C TYR A 75 -10.97 -6.40 13.03
N LEU A 76 -9.79 -5.84 13.29
CA LEU A 76 -9.19 -5.79 14.64
C LEU A 76 -10.12 -5.08 15.63
N LYS A 77 -10.74 -3.97 15.24
CA LYS A 77 -11.73 -3.28 16.06
C LYS A 77 -12.93 -4.15 16.39
N SER A 78 -13.44 -4.90 15.41
CA SER A 78 -14.54 -5.84 15.62
C SER A 78 -14.12 -6.98 16.56
N LYS A 79 -12.94 -7.57 16.34
CA LYS A 79 -12.39 -8.62 17.18
C LYS A 79 -12.21 -8.14 18.62
N ALA A 80 -11.68 -6.94 18.83
CA ALA A 80 -11.54 -6.35 20.16
C ALA A 80 -12.88 -6.18 20.89
N ARG A 81 -13.94 -5.80 20.18
CA ARG A 81 -15.28 -5.68 20.76
C ARG A 81 -15.84 -7.03 21.16
N ILE A 82 -15.62 -8.08 20.36
CA ILE A 82 -16.02 -9.45 20.67
C ILE A 82 -15.27 -9.94 21.91
N MET A 83 -13.95 -9.74 21.95
CA MET A 83 -13.10 -10.16 23.07
C MET A 83 -13.42 -9.42 24.39
N ALA A 84 -13.95 -8.21 24.32
CA ALA A 84 -14.35 -7.45 25.51
C ALA A 84 -15.65 -7.95 26.17
N ILE A 85 -16.39 -8.84 25.50
CA ILE A 85 -17.67 -9.36 25.99
C ILE A 85 -17.48 -10.83 26.37
N PRO A 86 -17.49 -11.22 27.67
CA PRO A 86 -17.06 -12.54 28.13
C PRO A 86 -17.72 -13.72 27.40
N HIS A 87 -19.05 -13.71 27.26
CA HIS A 87 -19.78 -14.78 26.60
C HIS A 87 -19.46 -14.91 25.10
N LEU A 88 -19.17 -13.79 24.42
CA LEU A 88 -18.75 -13.80 23.01
C LEU A 88 -17.28 -14.19 22.87
N ALA A 89 -16.45 -13.78 23.83
CA ALA A 89 -15.04 -14.17 23.90
C ALA A 89 -14.91 -15.68 24.08
N HIS A 90 -15.78 -16.31 24.90
CA HIS A 90 -15.82 -17.77 25.04
C HIS A 90 -16.10 -18.44 23.70
N THR A 91 -17.14 -18.01 22.99
CA THR A 91 -17.47 -18.58 21.68
C THR A 91 -16.39 -18.32 20.63
N SER A 92 -15.78 -17.13 20.65
CA SER A 92 -14.77 -16.71 19.67
C SER A 92 -13.42 -17.40 19.86
N CYS A 93 -13.04 -17.71 21.10
CA CYS A 93 -11.79 -18.42 21.42
C CYS A 93 -12.00 -19.95 21.46
N GLY A 94 -13.19 -20.43 21.04
CA GLY A 94 -13.58 -21.84 21.09
C GLY A 94 -13.63 -22.43 22.50
N ILE A 95 -13.74 -21.59 23.53
CA ILE A 95 -13.72 -21.99 24.93
C ILE A 95 -15.04 -22.66 25.28
N LYS A 96 -14.97 -23.91 25.74
CA LYS A 96 -16.13 -24.74 26.08
C LYS A 96 -15.91 -25.40 27.44
N LYS A 97 -17.01 -25.72 28.13
CA LYS A 97 -16.97 -26.55 29.33
C LYS A 97 -17.21 -27.99 28.93
N LEU A 98 -16.23 -28.85 29.16
CA LEU A 98 -16.29 -30.28 28.90
C LEU A 98 -16.49 -31.03 30.22
N ASP A 99 -17.46 -31.94 30.23
CA ASP A 99 -17.89 -32.63 31.45
C ASP A 99 -16.75 -33.52 31.99
N GLY A 100 -16.39 -33.37 33.26
CA GLY A 100 -15.27 -34.07 33.91
C GLY A 100 -13.86 -33.50 33.66
N VAL A 101 -13.65 -32.67 32.62
CA VAL A 101 -12.34 -32.04 32.32
C VAL A 101 -12.32 -30.55 32.69
N GLY A 102 -13.49 -29.90 32.76
CA GLY A 102 -13.59 -28.48 33.06
C GLY A 102 -13.58 -27.63 31.79
N VAL A 103 -13.07 -26.40 31.87
CA VAL A 103 -13.04 -25.50 30.72
C VAL A 103 -11.82 -25.82 29.84
N VAL A 104 -12.04 -25.90 28.53
CA VAL A 104 -11.04 -26.23 27.49
C VAL A 104 -11.09 -25.16 26.40
N ASP A 105 -9.99 -24.94 25.68
CA ASP A 105 -9.93 -24.02 24.53
C ASP A 105 -10.31 -24.68 23.18
N LYS A 106 -10.14 -23.95 22.08
CA LYS A 106 -10.42 -24.41 20.70
C LYS A 106 -9.65 -25.67 20.32
N ASP A 107 -8.43 -25.84 20.83
CA ASP A 107 -7.54 -26.97 20.57
C ASP A 107 -7.80 -28.13 21.56
N GLY A 108 -8.73 -27.94 22.50
CA GLY A 108 -9.09 -28.89 23.54
C GLY A 108 -8.12 -28.89 24.72
N VAL A 109 -7.24 -27.90 24.82
CA VAL A 109 -6.28 -27.75 25.93
C VAL A 109 -7.03 -27.30 27.18
N PRO A 110 -6.98 -28.05 28.28
CA PRO A 110 -7.68 -27.70 29.52
C PRO A 110 -7.07 -26.48 30.20
N LEU A 111 -7.90 -25.76 30.99
CA LEU A 111 -7.48 -24.58 31.77
C LEU A 111 -6.22 -24.81 32.60
N SER A 112 -6.02 -26.01 33.14
CA SER A 112 -4.86 -26.34 33.98
C SER A 112 -3.54 -26.23 33.24
N ASP A 113 -3.59 -26.42 31.93
CA ASP A 113 -2.42 -26.47 31.05
C ASP A 113 -2.19 -25.12 30.36
N TRP A 114 -3.08 -24.14 30.58
CA TRP A 114 -2.91 -22.78 30.08
C TRP A 114 -1.74 -22.11 30.80
N SER A 115 -0.70 -21.79 30.03
CA SER A 115 0.45 -21.06 30.58
C SER A 115 0.04 -19.69 31.10
N ARG A 116 0.49 -19.38 32.32
CA ARG A 116 0.35 -18.04 32.92
C ARG A 116 1.18 -16.98 32.18
N ASN A 117 2.18 -17.42 31.42
CA ASN A 117 3.07 -16.58 30.61
C ASN A 117 2.68 -16.69 29.13
N VAL A 118 2.64 -15.54 28.43
CA VAL A 118 2.44 -15.54 26.99
C VAL A 118 3.75 -15.99 26.34
N ASP A 119 3.79 -17.22 25.84
CA ASP A 119 4.88 -17.64 24.97
C ASP A 119 4.62 -17.07 23.58
N LEU A 120 5.34 -16.01 23.24
CA LEU A 120 5.22 -15.34 21.94
C LEU A 120 5.90 -16.14 20.81
N SER A 121 6.49 -17.32 21.12
CA SER A 121 7.23 -18.12 20.14
C SER A 121 6.36 -19.06 19.30
N SER A 122 5.09 -19.29 19.68
CA SER A 122 4.20 -20.26 19.02
C SER A 122 3.27 -19.66 17.96
N PHE A 123 3.41 -18.38 17.60
CA PHE A 123 2.51 -17.71 16.64
C PHE A 123 2.68 -18.16 15.17
N ASP A 124 3.38 -19.27 14.93
CA ASP A 124 3.57 -19.87 13.61
C ASP A 124 2.46 -20.90 13.28
N GLU A 125 1.48 -21.11 14.17
CA GLU A 125 0.32 -21.96 13.88
C GLU A 125 -0.74 -21.19 13.10
N GLU A 126 -0.77 -21.50 11.79
CA GLU A 126 -1.75 -21.03 10.83
C GLU A 126 -3.17 -21.51 11.20
N ASP A 127 -3.91 -20.70 11.97
CA ASP A 127 -5.34 -20.90 12.15
C ASP A 127 -6.07 -20.56 10.83
N ALA A 128 -6.48 -21.62 10.13
CA ALA A 128 -6.93 -21.62 8.73
C ALA A 128 -8.36 -21.07 8.53
N GLU A 129 -8.94 -20.41 9.52
CA GLU A 129 -10.31 -19.95 9.45
C GLU A 129 -10.40 -18.48 9.06
N SER A 130 -10.68 -18.28 7.76
CA SER A 130 -11.28 -17.06 7.21
C SER A 130 -10.30 -15.98 6.75
N TRP A 131 -9.38 -16.32 5.84
CA TRP A 131 -8.76 -15.33 4.94
C TRP A 131 -9.83 -14.87 3.92
N ILE A 132 -10.82 -14.12 4.42
CA ILE A 132 -11.96 -13.63 3.65
C ILE A 132 -11.44 -12.66 2.60
N GLY A 133 -11.39 -13.13 1.36
CA GLY A 133 -11.60 -12.34 0.15
C GLY A 133 -10.45 -11.44 -0.33
N ILE A 134 -9.44 -11.15 0.48
CA ILE A 134 -8.35 -10.24 0.08
C ILE A 134 -7.43 -10.91 -0.97
N SER A 135 -7.21 -12.22 -0.86
CA SER A 135 -6.42 -13.01 -1.83
C SER A 135 -7.05 -13.10 -3.22
N ARG A 136 -8.37 -12.86 -3.38
CA ARG A 136 -9.02 -12.97 -4.69
C ARG A 136 -8.60 -11.88 -5.70
N HIS A 137 -7.80 -10.91 -5.28
CA HIS A 137 -7.22 -9.88 -6.16
C HIS A 137 -5.76 -10.14 -6.57
N GLN A 138 -5.22 -11.35 -6.32
CA GLN A 138 -3.81 -11.69 -6.60
C GLN A 138 -3.35 -11.54 -8.06
N GLY A 139 -4.27 -11.39 -9.03
CA GLY A 139 -3.91 -11.28 -10.45
C GLY A 139 -3.27 -9.95 -10.88
N LEU A 140 -3.15 -8.96 -9.98
CA LEU A 140 -2.71 -7.58 -10.31
C LEU A 140 -1.77 -6.97 -9.25
N LEU A 141 -1.27 -7.76 -8.30
CA LEU A 141 -0.40 -7.25 -7.25
C LEU A 141 1.04 -7.11 -7.76
N ASP A 142 1.56 -5.90 -7.63
CA ASP A 142 3.00 -5.65 -7.73
C ASP A 142 3.74 -6.42 -6.63
N GLU A 143 4.99 -6.82 -6.88
CA GLU A 143 5.79 -7.63 -5.95
C GLU A 143 5.93 -6.93 -4.58
N GLN A 144 6.05 -5.60 -4.59
CA GLN A 144 6.12 -4.78 -3.38
C GLN A 144 4.80 -4.76 -2.59
N ASP A 145 3.65 -4.86 -3.27
CA ASP A 145 2.35 -4.92 -2.60
C ASP A 145 2.10 -6.27 -1.93
N ALA A 146 2.63 -7.36 -2.51
CA ALA A 146 2.54 -8.68 -1.91
C ALA A 146 3.34 -8.77 -0.60
N VAL A 147 4.56 -8.21 -0.57
CA VAL A 147 5.38 -8.15 0.65
C VAL A 147 4.67 -7.33 1.74
N TYR A 148 4.20 -6.13 1.39
CA TYR A 148 3.44 -5.28 2.32
C TYR A 148 2.20 -5.98 2.88
N LEU A 149 1.46 -6.69 2.03
CA LEU A 149 0.27 -7.43 2.44
C LEU A 149 0.63 -8.57 3.42
N GLY A 150 1.72 -9.29 3.18
CA GLY A 150 2.22 -10.32 4.09
C GLY A 150 2.57 -9.76 5.46
N GLU A 151 3.34 -8.68 5.50
CA GLU A 151 3.76 -8.03 6.75
C GLU A 151 2.59 -7.50 7.58
N ILE A 152 1.60 -6.87 6.93
CA ILE A 152 0.45 -6.32 7.64
C ILE A 152 -0.50 -7.42 8.13
N LEU A 153 -0.67 -8.50 7.38
CA LEU A 153 -1.46 -9.65 7.83
C LEU A 153 -0.79 -10.37 9.00
N ASN A 154 0.53 -10.56 8.94
CA ASN A 154 1.29 -11.08 10.08
C ASN A 154 1.13 -10.19 11.32
N SER A 155 1.18 -8.87 11.16
CA SER A 155 0.96 -7.92 12.25
C SER A 155 -0.45 -8.03 12.87
N VAL A 156 -1.48 -8.19 12.02
CA VAL A 156 -2.87 -8.39 12.46
C VAL A 156 -3.03 -9.70 13.21
N GLN A 157 -2.37 -10.76 12.74
CA GLN A 157 -2.37 -12.07 13.38
C GLN A 157 -1.72 -12.00 14.78
N MET A 158 -0.51 -11.45 14.89
CA MET A 158 0.15 -11.25 16.19
C MET A 158 -0.71 -10.48 17.18
N VAL A 159 -1.33 -9.37 16.77
CA VAL A 159 -2.22 -8.59 17.65
C VAL A 159 -3.42 -9.42 18.09
N THR A 160 -4.00 -10.15 17.15
CA THR A 160 -5.14 -11.02 17.37
C THR A 160 -4.84 -12.13 18.38
N ASP A 161 -3.68 -12.77 18.27
CA ASP A 161 -3.29 -13.86 19.16
C ASP A 161 -2.96 -13.36 20.56
N VAL A 162 -2.30 -12.19 20.66
CA VAL A 162 -2.09 -11.52 21.95
C VAL A 162 -3.43 -11.20 22.63
N MET A 163 -4.43 -10.78 21.86
CA MET A 163 -5.78 -10.53 22.40
C MET A 163 -6.43 -11.81 22.92
N GLU A 164 -6.32 -12.93 22.21
CA GLU A 164 -6.82 -14.23 22.66
C GLU A 164 -6.10 -14.72 23.92
N ALA A 165 -4.77 -14.64 23.95
CA ALA A 165 -3.96 -15.02 25.12
C ALA A 165 -4.29 -14.18 26.36
N LEU A 166 -4.58 -12.88 26.18
CA LEU A 166 -5.03 -12.01 27.27
C LEU A 166 -6.39 -12.45 27.81
N VAL A 167 -7.35 -12.77 26.94
CA VAL A 167 -8.68 -13.27 27.34
C VAL A 167 -8.55 -14.57 28.12
N LYS A 168 -7.79 -15.54 27.61
CA LYS A 168 -7.55 -16.83 28.30
C LYS A 168 -7.00 -16.63 29.71
N ARG A 169 -6.05 -15.69 29.91
CA ARG A 169 -5.51 -15.36 31.24
C ARG A 169 -6.52 -14.69 32.17
N VAL A 170 -7.37 -13.81 31.66
CA VAL A 170 -8.44 -13.19 32.47
C VAL A 170 -9.39 -14.27 32.97
N LEU A 171 -9.78 -15.21 32.12
CA LEU A 171 -10.66 -16.31 32.50
C LEU A 171 -10.04 -17.27 33.52
N LEU A 172 -8.74 -17.55 33.39
CA LEU A 172 -8.01 -18.33 34.39
C LEU A 172 -8.01 -17.62 35.74
N ALA A 173 -7.71 -16.32 35.76
CA ALA A 173 -7.73 -15.52 36.99
C ALA A 173 -9.14 -15.43 37.60
N GLU A 174 -10.18 -15.23 36.79
CA GLU A 174 -11.58 -15.22 37.25
C GLU A 174 -11.97 -16.56 37.87
N SER A 175 -11.57 -17.68 37.25
CA SER A 175 -11.84 -19.03 37.76
C SER A 175 -11.14 -19.30 39.10
N ASP A 176 -9.87 -18.90 39.23
CA ASP A 176 -9.12 -18.99 40.49
C ASP A 176 -9.79 -18.17 41.60
N THR A 177 -10.22 -16.94 41.29
CA THR A 177 -10.91 -16.10 42.28
C THR A 177 -12.26 -16.67 42.72
N ALA A 178 -13.04 -17.24 41.79
CA ALA A 178 -14.32 -17.86 42.11
C ALA A 178 -14.16 -19.08 43.02
N LEU A 179 -13.10 -19.87 42.80
CA LEU A 179 -12.77 -21.04 43.61
C LEU A 179 -12.34 -20.65 45.03
N GLU A 180 -11.58 -19.56 45.20
CA GLU A 180 -11.20 -19.06 46.53
C GLU A 180 -12.40 -18.45 47.29
N GLU A 181 -13.32 -17.76 46.61
CA GLU A 181 -14.57 -17.28 47.22
C GLU A 181 -15.45 -18.44 47.73
N GLU A 182 -15.52 -19.55 46.99
CA GLU A 182 -16.26 -20.75 47.39
C GLU A 182 -15.68 -21.42 48.65
N LYS A 183 -14.35 -21.36 48.85
CA LYS A 183 -13.68 -21.93 50.03
C LYS A 183 -13.92 -21.14 51.32
N VAL A 184 -14.29 -19.87 51.22
CA VAL A 184 -14.45 -18.94 52.36
C VAL A 184 -15.92 -18.74 52.73
N SER A 185 -16.87 -19.17 51.87
CA SER A 185 -18.29 -19.32 52.20
C SER A 185 -18.60 -20.59 52.99
#